data_AF-A0A323VKX6-F1
#
_entry.id   AF-A0A323VKX6-F1
#
_cell.length_a   1.000
_cell.length_b   1.000
_cell.length_c   1.000
_cell.angle_alpha   90.00
_cell.angle_beta   90.00
_cell.angle_gamma   90.00
#
_symmetry.space_group_name_H-M   'P 1'
#
loop_
_entity.id
_entity.type
_entity.pdbx_description
1 polymer ?
#
loop_
_entity_poly.entity_id
_entity_poly.type
_entity_poly.pdbx_seq_one_letter_code
_entity_poly.pdbx_strand_id
1 'polypeptide(L)'
;MTATTQGAQRQRRLLRPTTKVLPEDARAHNRSMVLQQLFHSGPCSRADLARTTGLTRVTVSDLVSSLMTEGLVTELGLRAEGKVGKPGTLVGLRTDAF
;
A
#
# COMPACT_ATOMS: atom_id res chain seq x y z
N MET A 1 -61.74 -6.31 3.84
CA MET A 1 -60.82 -7.30 3.25
C MET A 1 -60.50 -6.77 1.85
N THR A 2 -59.30 -6.40 1.44
CA THR A 2 -57.93 -6.84 1.76
C THR A 2 -56.96 -5.70 1.45
N ALA A 3 -56.02 -5.47 2.36
CA ALA A 3 -54.85 -4.61 2.13
C ALA A 3 -53.82 -5.37 1.27
N THR A 4 -53.40 -4.80 0.15
CA THR A 4 -52.30 -5.33 -0.65
C THR A 4 -50.99 -4.63 -0.26
N THR A 5 -50.38 -5.18 0.78
CA THR A 5 -48.98 -5.60 0.91
C THR A 5 -47.96 -5.16 -0.16
N GLN A 6 -46.96 -4.42 0.32
CA GLN A 6 -45.52 -4.44 -0.01
C GLN A 6 -45.07 -4.07 -1.44
N GLY A 7 -44.69 -2.79 -1.57
CA GLY A 7 -43.72 -2.31 -2.56
C GLY A 7 -42.46 -1.73 -1.90
N ALA A 8 -41.96 -2.36 -0.84
CA ALA A 8 -40.71 -1.96 -0.21
C ALA A 8 -39.71 -3.12 -0.28
N GLN A 9 -38.48 -2.80 -0.66
CA GLN A 9 -37.29 -3.64 -0.59
C GLN A 9 -37.09 -4.63 -1.74
N ARG A 10 -36.42 -4.17 -2.81
CA ARG A 10 -35.48 -5.05 -3.52
C ARG A 10 -34.36 -4.36 -4.31
N GLN A 11 -33.99 -3.12 -3.98
CA GLN A 11 -32.70 -2.57 -4.40
C GLN A 11 -31.57 -3.16 -3.54
N ARG A 12 -31.36 -4.48 -3.66
CA ARG A 12 -30.20 -5.15 -3.04
C ARG A 12 -28.94 -4.75 -3.81
N ARG A 13 -28.28 -3.71 -3.32
CA ARG A 13 -26.82 -3.51 -3.31
C ARG A 13 -26.06 -3.96 -4.58
N LEU A 14 -26.21 -3.22 -5.67
CA LEU A 14 -25.30 -3.31 -6.83
C LEU A 14 -23.98 -2.56 -6.54
N LEU A 15 -23.24 -2.95 -5.49
CA LEU A 15 -21.98 -2.28 -5.11
C LEU A 15 -20.74 -3.13 -5.36
N ARG A 16 -20.75 -3.99 -6.38
CA ARG A 16 -19.49 -4.59 -6.84
C ARG A 16 -19.36 -4.43 -8.34
N PRO A 17 -18.84 -3.29 -8.81
CA PRO A 17 -18.32 -3.21 -10.16
C PRO A 17 -17.25 -4.31 -10.28
N THR A 18 -17.50 -5.34 -11.08
CA THR A 18 -16.49 -6.31 -11.49
C THR A 18 -15.75 -5.74 -12.70
N THR A 19 -15.29 -4.49 -12.60
CA THR A 19 -14.44 -3.90 -13.62
C THR A 19 -13.13 -4.68 -13.61
N LYS A 20 -12.65 -5.06 -14.79
CA LYS A 20 -11.35 -5.74 -14.93
C LYS A 20 -10.29 -4.87 -14.25
N VAL A 21 -9.57 -5.43 -13.29
CA VAL A 21 -8.45 -4.73 -12.64
C VAL A 21 -7.39 -4.52 -13.69
N LEU A 22 -7.09 -3.26 -14.00
CA LEU A 22 -6.05 -2.91 -14.94
C LEU A 22 -4.69 -2.88 -14.22
N PRO A 23 -3.56 -3.06 -14.93
CA PRO A 23 -2.22 -3.01 -14.33
C PRO A 23 -1.95 -1.71 -13.55
N GLU A 24 -2.51 -0.58 -14.02
CA GLU A 24 -2.43 0.71 -13.34
C GLU A 24 -3.19 0.73 -12.01
N ASP A 25 -4.36 0.08 -11.92
CA ASP A 25 -5.14 -0.02 -10.68
C ASP A 25 -4.37 -0.81 -9.63
N ALA A 26 -3.76 -1.92 -10.05
CA ALA A 26 -2.91 -2.74 -9.18
C ALA A 26 -1.68 -1.93 -8.70
N ARG A 27 -1.08 -1.11 -9.57
CA ARG A 27 0.05 -0.25 -9.19
C ARG A 27 -0.37 0.80 -8.17
N ALA A 28 -1.50 1.46 -8.39
CA ALA A 28 -2.05 2.45 -7.45
C ALA A 28 -2.37 1.82 -6.08
N HIS A 29 -3.00 0.63 -6.08
CA HIS A 29 -3.27 -0.12 -4.86
C HIS A 29 -1.99 -0.50 -4.10
N ASN A 30 -1.00 -1.04 -4.81
CA ASN A 30 0.26 -1.46 -4.20
C ASN A 30 1.04 -0.27 -3.60
N ARG A 31 1.00 0.90 -4.26
CA ARG A 31 1.58 2.14 -3.70
C ARG A 31 0.92 2.52 -2.38
N SER A 32 -0.40 2.50 -2.35
CA SER A 32 -1.18 2.78 -1.14
C SER A 32 -0.85 1.80 -0.02
N MET A 33 -0.63 0.52 -0.32
CA MET A 33 -0.19 -0.47 0.68
C MET A 33 1.19 -0.15 1.24
N VAL A 34 2.17 0.18 0.39
CA VAL A 34 3.54 0.52 0.82
C VAL A 34 3.53 1.78 1.70
N LEU A 35 2.83 2.82 1.29
CA LEU A 35 2.71 4.06 2.06
C LEU A 35 2.03 3.84 3.41
N GLN A 36 0.93 3.07 3.44
CA GLN A 36 0.28 2.70 4.69
C GLN A 36 1.23 1.91 5.59
N GLN A 37 2.01 0.97 5.05
CA GLN A 37 2.95 0.21 5.86
C GLN A 37 4.02 1.12 6.50
N LEU A 38 4.59 2.04 5.73
CA LEU A 38 5.56 3.03 6.24
C LEU A 38 4.94 3.99 7.26
N PHE A 39 3.67 4.37 7.08
CA PHE A 39 2.96 5.23 8.00
C PHE A 39 2.70 4.55 9.35
N HIS A 40 2.20 3.30 9.35
CA HIS A 40 1.79 2.62 10.57
C HIS A 40 2.96 1.93 11.29
N SER A 41 3.90 1.33 10.55
CA SER A 41 5.02 0.57 11.14
C SER A 41 6.31 1.39 11.24
N GLY A 42 6.32 2.58 10.66
CA GLY A 42 7.51 3.43 10.57
C GLY A 42 8.54 2.95 9.53
N PRO A 43 9.74 3.54 9.55
CA PRO A 43 10.80 3.20 8.60
C PRO A 43 11.22 1.74 8.61
N CYS A 44 11.29 1.13 7.44
CA CYS A 44 11.70 -0.27 7.29
C CYS A 44 12.47 -0.50 5.98
N SER A 45 13.13 -1.65 5.85
CA SER A 45 13.88 -1.95 4.63
C SER A 45 12.96 -2.34 3.48
N ARG A 46 13.43 -2.20 2.23
CA ARG A 46 12.71 -2.72 1.04
C ARG A 46 12.40 -4.22 1.15
N ALA A 47 13.28 -4.99 1.80
CA ALA A 47 13.06 -6.41 2.01
C ALA A 47 11.94 -6.69 3.03
N ASP A 48 11.84 -5.86 4.07
CA ASP A 48 10.76 -5.96 5.04
C ASP A 48 9.43 -5.56 4.42
N LEU A 49 9.40 -4.47 3.65
CA LEU A 49 8.22 -4.08 2.86
C LEU A 49 7.71 -5.22 2.00
N ALA A 50 8.59 -5.86 1.22
CA ALA A 50 8.22 -7.01 0.38
C ALA A 50 7.62 -8.17 1.21
N ARG A 51 8.17 -8.45 2.39
CA ARG A 51 7.68 -9.50 3.29
C ARG A 51 6.32 -9.13 3.89
N THR A 52 6.15 -7.90 4.35
CA THR A 52 4.92 -7.47 5.04
C THR A 52 3.76 -7.20 4.08
N THR A 53 4.04 -6.70 2.88
CA THR A 53 3.00 -6.43 1.87
C THR A 53 2.74 -7.62 0.95
N GLY A 54 3.54 -8.69 1.03
CA GLY A 54 3.44 -9.85 0.14
C GLY A 54 3.81 -9.56 -1.33
N LEU A 55 4.45 -8.42 -1.59
CA LEU A 55 4.85 -8.01 -2.95
C LEU A 55 6.23 -8.58 -3.30
N THR A 56 6.50 -8.72 -4.61
CA THR A 56 7.85 -9.10 -5.05
C THR A 56 8.85 -7.99 -4.72
N ARG A 57 10.12 -8.37 -4.49
CA ARG A 57 11.19 -7.39 -4.26
C ARG A 57 11.36 -6.41 -5.41
N VAL A 58 11.19 -6.88 -6.65
CA VAL A 58 11.29 -6.02 -7.85
C VAL A 58 10.17 -4.97 -7.83
N THR A 59 8.92 -5.40 -7.59
CA THR A 59 7.78 -4.49 -7.45
C THR A 59 8.01 -3.45 -6.36
N VAL A 60 8.46 -3.87 -5.16
CA VAL A 60 8.72 -2.94 -4.07
C VAL A 60 9.81 -1.94 -4.44
N SER A 61 10.90 -2.38 -5.07
CA SER A 61 11.96 -1.48 -5.53
C SER A 61 11.44 -0.44 -6.51
N ASP A 62 10.64 -0.85 -7.51
CA ASP A 62 10.06 0.07 -8.50
C ASP A 62 9.10 1.08 -7.86
N LEU A 63 8.28 0.61 -6.92
CA LEU A 63 7.34 1.46 -6.19
C LEU A 63 8.08 2.48 -5.32
N VAL A 64 9.06 2.05 -4.55
CA VAL A 64 9.87 2.94 -3.70
C VAL A 64 10.60 3.96 -4.56
N SER A 65 11.21 3.57 -5.69
CA SER A 65 11.85 4.50 -6.61
C SER A 65 10.87 5.56 -7.13
N SER A 66 9.67 5.17 -7.55
CA SER A 66 8.62 6.13 -7.97
C SER A 66 8.24 7.08 -6.84
N LEU A 67 8.04 6.57 -5.63
CA LEU A 67 7.66 7.38 -4.47
C LEU A 67 8.79 8.33 -4.04
N MET A 68 10.06 7.95 -4.21
CA MET A 68 11.21 8.83 -3.98
C MET A 68 11.25 9.96 -5.00
N THR A 69 11.03 9.66 -6.28
CA THR A 69 10.96 10.68 -7.35
C THR A 69 9.85 11.69 -7.09
N GLU A 70 8.71 11.25 -6.55
CA GLU A 70 7.60 12.13 -6.16
C GLU A 70 7.83 12.82 -4.81
N GLY A 71 8.87 12.43 -4.08
CA GLY A 71 9.20 13.01 -2.79
C GLY A 71 8.28 12.56 -1.64
N LEU A 72 7.62 11.42 -1.74
CA LEU A 72 6.77 10.91 -0.66
C LEU A 72 7.57 10.12 0.38
N VAL A 73 8.69 9.51 -0.04
CA VAL A 73 9.57 8.70 0.81
C VAL A 73 11.02 9.10 0.62
N THR A 74 11.85 8.81 1.62
CA THR A 74 13.29 9.04 1.59
C THR A 74 14.06 7.84 2.15
N GLU A 75 15.33 7.70 1.74
CA GLU A 75 16.24 6.74 2.33
C GLU A 75 16.85 7.33 3.60
N LEU A 76 16.68 6.64 4.73
CA LEU A 76 17.15 7.07 6.06
C LEU A 76 18.52 6.45 6.40
N GLY A 77 19.22 5.89 5.41
CA GLY A 77 20.52 5.24 5.58
C GLY A 77 20.43 3.77 6.00
N LEU A 78 21.55 3.23 6.47
CA LEU A 78 21.66 1.84 6.94
C LEU A 78 21.21 1.76 8.40
N ARG A 79 20.43 0.73 8.73
CA ARG A 79 20.09 0.44 10.13
C ARG A 79 21.36 0.08 10.90
N ALA A 80 21.75 0.91 11.88
CA ALA A 80 22.97 0.72 12.67
C ALA A 80 22.86 -0.41 13.72
N GLU A 81 21.65 -0.82 14.09
CA GLU A 81 21.43 -1.80 15.18
C GLU A 81 20.98 -3.18 14.65
N GLY A 82 21.96 -4.09 14.57
CA GLY A 82 21.93 -5.29 15.41
C GLY A 82 20.96 -6.44 15.10
N LYS A 83 20.67 -6.76 13.83
CA LYS A 83 20.15 -8.10 13.48
C LYS A 83 21.00 -8.75 12.39
N VAL A 84 21.35 -10.01 12.59
CA VAL A 84 22.11 -10.84 11.64
C VAL A 84 21.46 -10.80 10.26
N GLY A 85 22.13 -10.16 9.31
CA GLY A 85 21.68 -9.96 7.93
C GLY A 85 22.35 -8.74 7.30
N LYS A 86 22.44 -8.69 5.96
CA LYS A 86 22.98 -7.50 5.25
C LYS A 86 22.18 -6.27 5.67
N PRO A 87 22.82 -5.16 6.09
CA PRO A 87 22.11 -3.95 6.47
C PRO A 87 21.32 -3.46 5.25
N GLY A 88 20.00 -3.52 5.35
CA GLY A 88 19.11 -2.99 4.33
C GLY A 88 18.98 -1.49 4.50
N THR A 89 19.05 -0.74 3.39
CA THR A 89 18.72 0.68 3.39
C THR A 89 17.28 0.85 3.89
N LEU A 90 17.12 1.68 4.92
CA LEU A 90 15.83 2.01 5.48
C LEU A 90 15.14 3.03 4.59
N VAL A 91 13.86 2.78 4.33
CA VAL A 91 12.96 3.70 3.64
C VAL A 91 11.97 4.21 4.66
N GLY A 92 11.73 5.52 4.69
CA GLY A 92 10.74 6.15 5.55
C GLY A 92 9.93 7.20 4.79
N LEU A 93 8.81 7.63 5.38
CA LEU A 93 8.07 8.77 4.85
C LEU A 93 8.90 10.04 4.96
N ARG A 94 8.80 10.88 3.95
CA ARG A 94 9.43 12.20 3.99
C ARG A 94 8.59 13.14 4.86
N THR A 95 9.08 13.41 6.07
CA THR A 95 8.39 14.25 7.08
C THR A 95 8.96 15.67 7.19
N ASP A 96 10.03 15.99 6.47
CA ASP A 96 10.72 17.28 6.50
C ASP A 96 9.96 18.40 5.77
N ALA A 97 8.85 18.08 5.11
CA ALA A 97 8.04 18.99 4.32
C ALA A 97 6.74 19.46 5.01
N PHE A 98 6.49 19.07 6.27
CA PHE A 98 5.28 19.40 7.03
C PHE A 98 5.60 20.06 8.36
#